data_AF-A0A538EU42-F1
#
_entry.id   AF-A0A538EU42-F1
#
_cell.length_a   1.000
_cell.length_b   1.000
_cell.length_c   1.000
_cell.angle_alpha   90.00
_cell.angle_beta   90.00
_cell.angle_gamma   90.00
#
_symmetry.space_group_name_H-M   'P 1'
#
loop_
_entity.id
_entity.type
_entity.pdbx_description
1 polymer ?
#
loop_
_entity_poly.entity_id
_entity_poly.type
_entity_poly.pdbx_seq_one_letter_code
_entity_poly.pdbx_strand_id
1 'polypeptide(L)'
;MRRTLLIGVSALALALAGAPATRSATPPKQAACGQTLVIILFWPHGHGSIPSVGLTADRKPHLEVYKYGTHGYPRKNFLAYANASGKGRFAAGCETRIGGFPSGAILRRLTARKARAFSCRLPADARISIRQIKRTYQVDLGTSSSRVASAKLRNSGSVLDFSRSSCNPGKPPS
;
A
#
# COMPACT_ATOMS: atom_id res chain seq x y z
N MET A 1 -34.47 -20.91 75.00
CA MET A 1 -34.68 -22.03 74.06
C MET A 1 -35.27 -21.49 72.76
N ARG A 2 -34.79 -22.01 71.61
CA ARG A 2 -35.22 -21.78 70.19
C ARG A 2 -34.80 -20.46 69.55
N ARG A 3 -34.32 -20.38 68.30
CA ARG A 3 -33.65 -21.32 67.36
C ARG A 3 -33.20 -20.40 66.19
N THR A 4 -31.99 -20.62 65.71
CA THR A 4 -31.31 -19.98 64.57
C THR A 4 -32.12 -20.02 63.27
N LEU A 5 -31.99 -19.03 62.38
CA LEU A 5 -31.94 -19.28 60.93
C LEU A 5 -31.13 -18.21 60.18
N LEU A 6 -30.06 -18.66 59.52
CA LEU A 6 -29.28 -17.96 58.51
C LEU A 6 -30.09 -17.85 57.21
N ILE A 7 -30.06 -16.70 56.54
CA ILE A 7 -30.33 -16.60 55.10
C ILE A 7 -29.28 -15.66 54.51
N GLY A 8 -28.35 -16.24 53.76
CA GLY A 8 -27.39 -15.51 52.94
C GLY A 8 -28.03 -15.09 51.61
N VAL A 9 -27.53 -13.99 51.03
CA VAL A 9 -27.69 -13.68 49.62
C VAL A 9 -26.36 -13.18 49.09
N SER A 10 -25.71 -14.05 48.32
CA SER A 10 -24.53 -13.75 47.51
C SER A 10 -24.93 -12.84 46.36
N ALA A 11 -24.33 -11.64 46.27
CA ALA A 11 -24.38 -10.81 45.07
C ALA A 11 -22.96 -10.65 44.52
N LEU A 12 -22.54 -11.65 43.73
CA LEU A 12 -21.28 -11.59 42.98
C LEU A 12 -21.50 -10.69 41.75
N ALA A 13 -21.13 -9.40 41.87
CA ALA A 13 -21.18 -8.47 40.76
C ALA A 13 -20.06 -8.81 39.75
N LEU A 14 -20.39 -9.53 38.68
CA LEU A 14 -19.48 -9.72 37.55
C LEU A 14 -19.34 -8.40 36.79
N ALA A 15 -18.30 -7.64 37.13
CA ALA A 15 -17.83 -6.53 36.30
C ALA A 15 -17.21 -7.10 35.02
N LEU A 16 -17.99 -7.21 33.94
CA LEU A 16 -17.44 -7.44 32.61
C LEU A 16 -16.66 -6.20 32.18
N ALA A 17 -15.36 -6.22 32.44
CA ALA A 17 -14.41 -5.30 31.84
C ALA A 17 -14.46 -5.50 30.32
N GLY A 18 -15.13 -4.58 29.62
CA GLY A 18 -15.12 -4.50 28.17
C GLY A 18 -13.71 -4.19 27.70
N ALA A 19 -12.91 -5.22 27.42
CA ALA A 19 -11.63 -5.06 26.78
C ALA A 19 -11.85 -4.40 25.41
N PRO A 20 -11.27 -3.22 25.11
CA PRO A 20 -11.35 -2.68 23.77
C PRO A 20 -10.67 -3.67 22.84
N ALA A 21 -11.42 -4.21 21.89
CA ALA A 21 -10.87 -5.02 20.82
C ALA A 21 -9.91 -4.13 20.00
N THR A 22 -8.64 -4.13 20.37
CA THR A 22 -7.55 -3.61 19.55
C THR A 22 -7.52 -4.43 18.28
N ARG A 23 -8.19 -3.94 17.23
CA ARG A 23 -8.05 -4.48 15.87
C ARG A 23 -6.55 -4.48 15.56
N SER A 24 -5.93 -5.65 15.53
CA SER A 24 -4.54 -5.82 15.14
C SER A 24 -4.36 -5.20 13.74
N ALA A 25 -3.71 -4.03 13.69
CA ALA A 25 -3.30 -3.45 12.43
C ALA A 25 -2.38 -4.46 11.76
N THR A 26 -2.69 -4.88 10.53
CA THR A 26 -1.81 -5.74 9.75
C THR A 26 -0.43 -5.09 9.72
N PRO A 27 0.64 -5.76 10.20
CA PRO A 27 1.94 -5.13 10.32
C PRO A 27 2.36 -4.60 8.94
N PRO A 28 2.86 -3.35 8.88
CA PRO A 28 3.24 -2.73 7.63
C PRO A 28 4.29 -3.59 6.91
N LYS A 29 4.03 -3.90 5.64
CA LYS A 29 4.90 -4.77 4.84
C LYS A 29 5.71 -3.92 3.88
N GLN A 30 6.96 -4.29 3.70
CA GLN A 30 7.84 -3.74 2.69
C GLN A 30 8.61 -4.87 2.04
N ALA A 31 9.07 -4.64 0.82
CA ALA A 31 9.85 -5.61 0.09
C ALA A 31 10.99 -4.95 -0.67
N ALA A 32 12.13 -5.64 -0.69
CA ALA A 32 13.22 -5.36 -1.62
C ALA A 32 12.99 -6.21 -2.87
N CYS A 33 12.83 -5.56 -4.03
CA CYS A 33 12.60 -6.26 -5.30
C CYS A 33 13.83 -6.22 -6.23
N GLY A 34 14.92 -5.57 -5.82
CA GLY A 34 16.20 -5.51 -6.56
C GLY A 34 16.12 -4.80 -7.92
N GLN A 35 15.17 -3.86 -8.10
CA GLN A 35 15.00 -3.15 -9.37
C GLN A 35 15.43 -1.69 -9.22
N THR A 36 16.33 -1.25 -10.09
CA THR A 36 16.76 0.17 -10.20
C THR A 36 15.92 0.95 -11.20
N LEU A 37 15.09 0.29 -12.01
CA LEU A 37 14.17 0.92 -12.94
C LEU A 37 12.82 0.19 -12.92
N VAL A 38 11.75 0.94 -12.67
CA VAL A 38 10.38 0.41 -12.53
C VAL A 38 9.38 1.23 -13.34
N ILE A 39 8.23 0.61 -13.62
CA ILE A 39 7.04 1.31 -14.08
C ILE A 39 6.02 1.31 -12.95
N ILE A 40 5.50 2.49 -12.61
CA ILE A 40 4.37 2.66 -11.70
C ILE A 40 3.14 2.97 -12.55
N LEU A 41 2.10 2.13 -12.47
CA LEU A 41 0.78 2.44 -13.01
C LEU A 41 -0.08 2.97 -11.88
N PHE A 42 -0.52 4.22 -12.00
CA PHE A 42 -1.38 4.86 -11.01
C PHE A 42 -2.77 5.07 -11.58
N TRP A 43 -3.77 4.54 -10.90
CA TRP A 43 -5.17 4.54 -11.31
C TRP A 43 -6.03 5.16 -10.20
N PRO A 44 -6.15 6.49 -10.14
CA PRO A 44 -6.87 7.16 -9.05
C PRO A 44 -8.38 6.86 -9.01
N HIS A 45 -8.92 6.27 -10.07
CA HIS A 45 -10.32 5.88 -10.22
C HIS A 45 -10.49 4.43 -10.71
N GLY A 46 -9.41 3.64 -10.71
CA GLY A 46 -9.38 2.32 -11.37
C GLY A 46 -9.37 2.42 -12.91
N HIS A 47 -9.51 1.27 -13.56
CA HIS A 47 -9.61 1.14 -15.02
C HIS A 47 -10.52 -0.03 -15.44
N GLY A 48 -11.00 0.01 -16.68
CA GLY A 48 -11.70 -1.12 -17.32
C GLY A 48 -10.73 -2.21 -17.75
N SER A 49 -11.20 -3.23 -18.48
CA SER A 49 -10.29 -4.21 -19.07
C SER A 49 -9.43 -3.52 -20.14
N ILE A 50 -8.13 -3.81 -20.17
CA ILE A 50 -7.20 -3.32 -21.19
C ILE A 50 -6.48 -4.54 -21.80
N PRO A 51 -7.14 -5.25 -22.74
CA PRO A 51 -6.63 -6.50 -23.30
C PRO A 51 -5.30 -6.34 -24.05
N SER A 52 -5.10 -5.17 -24.69
CA SER A 52 -3.89 -4.83 -25.46
C SER A 52 -2.59 -4.97 -24.67
N VAL A 53 -2.66 -4.88 -23.33
CA VAL A 53 -1.52 -5.06 -22.43
C VAL A 53 -1.74 -6.13 -21.35
N GLY A 54 -2.79 -6.96 -21.51
CA GLY A 54 -3.09 -8.08 -20.62
C GLY A 54 -3.62 -7.68 -19.23
N LEU A 55 -4.18 -6.48 -19.07
CA LEU A 55 -4.76 -6.04 -17.80
C LEU A 55 -6.25 -6.34 -17.75
N THR A 56 -6.68 -7.04 -16.71
CA THR A 56 -8.11 -7.23 -16.41
C THR A 56 -8.69 -5.99 -15.74
N ALA A 57 -10.01 -5.84 -15.74
CA ALA A 57 -10.64 -4.69 -15.10
C ALA A 57 -10.38 -4.65 -13.59
N ASP A 58 -9.93 -3.50 -13.09
CA ASP A 58 -9.89 -3.19 -11.66
C ASP A 58 -10.46 -1.79 -11.42
N ARG A 59 -11.71 -1.76 -10.95
CA ARG A 59 -12.49 -0.54 -10.77
C ARG A 59 -12.17 0.22 -9.48
N LYS A 60 -11.30 -0.32 -8.63
CA LYS A 60 -10.90 0.36 -7.39
C LYS A 60 -9.75 1.31 -7.67
N PRO A 61 -9.63 2.45 -6.98
CA PRO A 61 -8.41 3.22 -7.02
C PRO A 61 -7.22 2.38 -6.57
N HIS A 62 -6.19 2.28 -7.40
CA HIS A 62 -5.07 1.38 -7.14
C HIS A 62 -3.78 1.84 -7.80
N LEU A 63 -2.71 1.14 -7.44
CA LEU A 63 -1.39 1.30 -8.00
C LEU A 63 -0.77 -0.07 -8.22
N GLU A 64 -0.07 -0.20 -9.35
CA GLU A 64 0.75 -1.35 -9.68
C GLU A 64 2.19 -0.93 -9.92
N VAL A 65 3.13 -1.78 -9.54
CA VAL A 65 4.55 -1.59 -9.81
C VAL A 65 5.04 -2.79 -10.60
N TYR A 66 5.74 -2.50 -11.70
CA TYR A 66 6.33 -3.48 -12.61
C TYR A 66 7.83 -3.21 -12.78
N LYS A 67 8.59 -4.26 -13.10
CA LYS A 67 9.91 -4.12 -13.70
C LYS A 67 9.77 -3.30 -14.97
N TYR A 68 10.73 -2.42 -15.23
CA TYR A 68 10.74 -1.71 -16.50
C TYR A 68 10.93 -2.68 -17.67
N GLY A 69 10.17 -2.47 -18.74
CA GLY A 69 10.25 -3.27 -19.96
C GLY A 69 9.40 -2.66 -21.07
N THR A 70 9.68 -3.04 -22.32
CA THR A 70 9.03 -2.50 -23.52
C THR A 70 7.81 -3.32 -23.98
N HIS A 71 7.61 -4.52 -23.44
CA HIS A 71 6.61 -5.50 -23.91
C HIS A 71 5.36 -5.58 -23.02
N GLY A 72 4.87 -4.43 -22.53
CA GLY A 72 3.65 -4.36 -21.71
C GLY A 72 3.85 -4.77 -20.24
N TYR A 73 2.78 -5.30 -19.61
CA TYR A 73 2.70 -5.57 -18.16
C TYR A 73 2.49 -7.06 -17.82
N PRO A 74 3.35 -7.98 -18.31
CA PRO A 74 3.17 -9.40 -18.03
C PRO A 74 3.37 -9.72 -16.54
N ARG A 75 2.69 -10.75 -16.05
CA ARG A 75 2.77 -11.20 -14.65
C ARG A 75 4.20 -11.43 -14.15
N LYS A 76 5.13 -11.86 -15.01
CA LYS A 76 6.56 -12.04 -14.66
C LYS A 76 7.30 -10.75 -14.30
N ASN A 77 6.78 -9.60 -14.76
CA ASN A 77 7.34 -8.28 -14.46
C ASN A 77 6.65 -7.63 -13.26
N PHE A 78 5.57 -8.21 -12.75
CA PHE A 78 4.86 -7.68 -11.58
C PHE A 78 5.80 -7.63 -10.36
N LEU A 79 5.73 -6.54 -9.59
CA LEU A 79 6.49 -6.35 -8.35
C LEU A 79 5.58 -6.09 -7.15
N ALA A 80 4.63 -5.18 -7.28
CA ALA A 80 3.73 -4.83 -6.19
C ALA A 80 2.37 -4.33 -6.69
N TYR A 81 1.34 -4.51 -5.86
CA TYR A 81 0.00 -3.98 -6.06
C TYR A 81 -0.54 -3.49 -4.73
N ALA A 82 -1.24 -2.37 -4.74
CA ALA A 82 -2.10 -1.96 -3.64
C ALA A 82 -3.35 -1.24 -4.16
N ASN A 83 -4.46 -1.34 -3.44
CA ASN A 83 -5.67 -0.59 -3.74
C ASN A 83 -6.27 0.12 -2.51
N ALA A 84 -7.23 1.00 -2.76
CA ALA A 84 -7.92 1.78 -1.74
C ALA A 84 -8.75 0.94 -0.76
N SER A 85 -9.11 -0.31 -1.10
CA SER A 85 -9.80 -1.22 -0.18
C SER A 85 -8.85 -2.00 0.73
N GLY A 86 -7.54 -1.81 0.61
CA GLY A 86 -6.54 -2.42 1.47
C GLY A 86 -5.97 -3.74 1.03
N LYS A 87 -6.27 -4.16 -0.20
CA LYS A 87 -5.58 -5.30 -0.79
C LYS A 87 -4.19 -4.83 -1.21
N GLY A 88 -3.16 -5.42 -0.61
CA GLY A 88 -1.76 -5.19 -0.93
C GLY A 88 -1.00 -6.50 -1.10
N ARG A 89 -0.13 -6.60 -2.11
CA ARG A 89 0.72 -7.78 -2.32
C ARG A 89 2.02 -7.42 -3.01
N PHE A 90 3.05 -8.22 -2.74
CA PHE A 90 4.31 -8.21 -3.47
C PHE A 90 4.40 -9.45 -4.37
N ALA A 91 5.26 -9.39 -5.38
CA ALA A 91 5.63 -10.55 -6.17
C ALA A 91 6.45 -11.54 -5.33
N ALA A 92 6.41 -12.82 -5.69
CA ALA A 92 7.13 -13.89 -4.97
C ALA A 92 8.65 -13.66 -4.93
N GLY A 93 9.22 -13.02 -5.95
CA GLY A 93 10.65 -12.70 -6.01
C GLY A 93 11.06 -11.44 -5.25
N CYS A 94 10.14 -10.77 -4.54
CA CYS A 94 10.49 -9.65 -3.68
C CYS A 94 10.68 -10.12 -2.24
N GLU A 95 11.82 -9.79 -1.65
CA GLU A 95 12.15 -10.17 -0.27
C GLU A 95 11.38 -9.29 0.72
N THR A 96 10.36 -9.85 1.34
CA THR A 96 9.58 -9.14 2.35
C THR A 96 10.31 -9.10 3.69
N ARG A 97 10.44 -7.92 4.29
CA ARG A 97 11.04 -7.72 5.62
C ARG A 97 10.22 -6.71 6.42
N ILE A 98 10.42 -6.68 7.74
CA ILE A 98 9.83 -5.66 8.63
C ILE A 98 10.89 -4.59 8.91
N GLY A 99 10.53 -3.30 8.77
CA GLY A 99 11.38 -2.16 9.19
C GLY A 99 12.34 -1.61 8.13
N GLY A 100 12.69 -0.31 8.21
CA GLY A 100 13.46 0.40 7.18
C GLY A 100 12.60 0.81 5.98
N PHE A 101 11.47 1.43 6.29
CA PHE A 101 10.50 1.91 5.32
C PHE A 101 11.05 3.08 4.51
N PRO A 102 10.65 3.23 3.23
CA PRO A 102 10.91 4.45 2.50
C PRO A 102 10.44 5.68 3.28
N SER A 103 11.34 6.64 3.45
CA SER A 103 11.11 7.83 4.29
C SER A 103 11.82 9.07 3.72
N GLY A 104 11.77 10.20 4.41
CA GLY A 104 12.39 11.44 3.94
C GLY A 104 11.63 12.13 2.81
N ALA A 105 12.27 13.14 2.21
CA ALA A 105 11.65 14.00 1.21
C ALA A 105 11.55 13.32 -0.17
N ILE A 106 10.62 13.81 -0.98
CA ILE A 106 10.58 13.54 -2.42
C ILE A 106 11.23 14.75 -3.11
N LEU A 107 12.38 14.53 -3.74
CA LEU A 107 13.11 15.58 -4.44
C LEU A 107 12.32 16.08 -5.66
N ARG A 108 12.28 17.40 -5.89
CA ARG A 108 11.53 18.03 -7.00
C ARG A 108 10.11 17.45 -7.15
N ARG A 109 9.40 17.37 -6.02
CA ARG A 109 8.09 16.74 -5.91
C ARG A 109 7.06 17.37 -6.84
N LEU A 110 6.36 16.51 -7.58
CA LEU A 110 5.10 16.82 -8.25
C LEU A 110 4.00 15.87 -7.78
N THR A 111 2.74 16.22 -8.02
CA THR A 111 1.57 15.42 -7.63
C THR A 111 0.73 15.08 -8.86
N ALA A 112 0.47 13.79 -9.06
CA ALA A 112 -0.50 13.31 -10.04
C ALA A 112 -1.84 13.01 -9.38
N ARG A 113 -2.91 13.46 -10.05
CA ARG A 113 -4.32 13.24 -9.65
C ARG A 113 -5.13 12.49 -10.71
N LYS A 114 -4.51 12.19 -11.85
CA LYS A 114 -5.11 11.50 -13.00
C LYS A 114 -4.34 10.21 -13.29
N ALA A 115 -4.97 9.30 -14.03
CA ALA A 115 -4.33 8.06 -14.45
C ALA A 115 -3.07 8.33 -15.26
N ARG A 116 -1.97 7.68 -14.88
CA ARG A 116 -0.63 7.88 -15.45
C ARG A 116 0.24 6.64 -15.26
N ALA A 117 1.13 6.41 -16.22
CA ALA A 117 2.28 5.53 -16.07
C ALA A 117 3.51 6.37 -15.72
N PHE A 118 4.40 5.86 -14.87
CA PHE A 118 5.65 6.55 -14.52
C PHE A 118 6.82 5.58 -14.66
N SER A 119 7.78 5.93 -15.52
CA SER A 119 9.06 5.25 -15.57
C SER A 119 9.99 5.89 -14.54
N CYS A 120 10.28 5.17 -13.46
CA CYS A 120 11.02 5.70 -12.31
C CYS A 120 12.35 4.97 -12.11
N ARG A 121 13.44 5.73 -11.97
CA ARG A 121 14.72 5.25 -11.47
C ARG A 121 14.69 5.21 -9.95
N LEU A 122 15.06 4.08 -9.38
CA LEU A 122 15.17 3.85 -7.96
C LEU A 122 16.64 3.72 -7.54
N PRO A 123 17.02 4.21 -6.35
CA PRO A 123 18.30 3.84 -5.73
C PRO A 123 18.46 2.33 -5.60
N ALA A 124 19.71 1.84 -5.55
CA ALA A 124 20.00 0.40 -5.54
C ALA A 124 19.42 -0.34 -4.33
N ASP A 125 19.34 0.33 -3.18
CA ASP A 125 18.80 -0.18 -1.91
C ASP A 125 17.30 0.13 -1.73
N ALA A 126 16.62 0.61 -2.78
CA ALA A 126 15.23 1.02 -2.69
C ALA A 126 14.29 -0.14 -2.36
N ARG A 127 13.25 0.21 -1.60
CA ARG A 127 12.20 -0.69 -1.14
C ARG A 127 10.84 -0.16 -1.56
N ILE A 128 9.89 -1.08 -1.66
CA ILE A 128 8.48 -0.76 -1.83
C ILE A 128 7.80 -1.07 -0.51
N SER A 129 7.05 -0.12 0.05
CA SER A 129 6.24 -0.34 1.25
C SER A 129 4.75 -0.16 0.96
N ILE A 130 3.93 -0.97 1.61
CA ILE A 130 2.47 -0.86 1.58
C ILE A 130 2.01 -0.78 3.04
N ARG A 131 1.40 0.34 3.40
CA ARG A 131 1.01 0.63 4.78
C ARG A 131 -0.41 1.16 4.85
N GLN A 132 -1.16 0.74 5.85
CA GLN A 132 -2.40 1.40 6.20
C GLN A 132 -2.12 2.53 7.18
N ILE A 133 -2.51 3.76 6.83
CA ILE A 133 -2.44 4.92 7.71
C ILE A 133 -3.87 5.45 7.87
N LYS A 134 -4.46 5.20 9.03
CA LYS A 134 -5.89 5.47 9.30
C LYS A 134 -6.77 4.81 8.23
N ARG A 135 -7.48 5.61 7.42
CA ARG A 135 -8.36 5.17 6.32
C ARG A 135 -7.72 5.31 4.93
N THR A 136 -6.41 5.48 4.85
CA THR A 136 -5.66 5.63 3.59
C THR A 136 -4.64 4.51 3.48
N TYR A 137 -4.54 3.91 2.29
CA TYR A 137 -3.46 2.99 1.98
C TYR A 137 -2.34 3.75 1.30
N GLN A 138 -1.18 3.78 1.93
CA GLN A 138 0.00 4.46 1.43
C GLN A 138 0.96 3.45 0.81
N VAL A 139 1.41 3.75 -0.42
CA VAL A 139 2.47 3.01 -1.09
C VAL A 139 3.66 3.94 -1.25
N ASP A 140 4.80 3.60 -0.67
CA ASP A 140 6.02 4.38 -0.83
C ASP A 140 7.09 3.58 -1.54
N LEU A 141 7.83 4.22 -2.44
CA LEU A 141 9.00 3.67 -3.13
C LEU A 141 10.21 4.57 -2.84
N GLY A 142 11.32 3.99 -2.39
CA GLY A 142 12.55 4.72 -2.09
C GLY A 142 13.42 4.05 -1.02
N THR A 143 14.33 4.81 -0.43
CA THR A 143 15.24 4.38 0.63
C THR A 143 14.76 4.86 1.99
N SER A 144 15.40 4.41 3.07
CA SER A 144 15.08 4.88 4.43
C SER A 144 15.27 6.39 4.62
N SER A 145 15.99 7.08 3.73
CA SER A 145 16.28 8.52 3.79
C SER A 145 15.65 9.35 2.68
N SER A 146 15.13 8.73 1.62
CA SER A 146 14.54 9.45 0.47
C SER A 146 13.40 8.68 -0.18
N ARG A 147 12.38 9.40 -0.69
CA ARG A 147 11.29 8.81 -1.47
C ARG A 147 11.39 9.22 -2.93
N VAL A 148 11.19 8.25 -3.81
CA VAL A 148 11.01 8.48 -5.25
C VAL A 148 9.53 8.71 -5.57
N ALA A 149 8.64 7.95 -4.93
CA ALA A 149 7.20 8.09 -5.09
C ALA A 149 6.45 7.74 -3.80
N SER A 150 5.28 8.36 -3.61
CA SER A 150 4.37 8.13 -2.48
C SER A 150 2.92 8.26 -2.95
N ALA A 151 2.21 7.14 -3.00
CA ALA A 151 0.80 7.09 -3.35
C ALA A 151 -0.06 7.08 -2.09
N LYS A 152 -1.13 7.86 -2.07
CA LYS A 152 -2.18 7.79 -1.06
C LYS A 152 -3.45 7.32 -1.75
N LEU A 153 -3.78 6.05 -1.55
CA LEU A 153 -4.93 5.38 -2.14
C LEU A 153 -6.14 5.51 -1.22
N ARG A 154 -7.20 6.06 -1.79
CA ARG A 154 -8.49 6.37 -1.16
C ARG A 154 -9.60 6.12 -2.17
N ASN A 155 -10.81 5.83 -1.69
CA ASN A 155 -11.97 5.64 -2.57
C ASN A 155 -12.26 6.87 -3.44
N SER A 156 -11.97 8.07 -2.94
CA SER A 156 -11.93 9.30 -3.75
C SER A 156 -10.69 10.13 -3.43
N GLY A 157 -10.24 10.91 -4.41
CA GLY A 157 -9.10 11.82 -4.23
C GLY A 157 -7.77 11.09 -3.99
N SER A 158 -7.58 9.91 -4.60
CA SER A 158 -6.27 9.25 -4.64
C SER A 158 -5.25 10.17 -5.31
N VAL A 159 -4.03 10.20 -4.77
CA VAL A 159 -2.92 10.99 -5.32
C VAL A 159 -1.63 10.20 -5.33
N LEU A 160 -0.74 10.55 -6.26
CA LEU A 160 0.65 10.09 -6.29
C LEU A 160 1.59 11.29 -6.28
N ASP A 161 2.35 11.45 -5.21
CA ASP A 161 3.51 12.34 -5.20
C ASP A 161 4.71 11.61 -5.79
N PHE A 162 5.48 12.25 -6.67
CA PHE A 162 6.64 11.65 -7.32
C PHE A 162 7.78 12.66 -7.55
N SER A 163 9.00 12.15 -7.65
CA SER A 163 10.20 12.93 -7.94
C SER A 163 10.33 13.18 -9.44
N ARG A 164 10.30 14.45 -9.88
CA ARG A 164 10.50 14.79 -11.30
C ARG A 164 11.92 14.48 -11.79
N SER A 165 12.91 14.41 -10.89
CA SER A 165 14.28 14.02 -11.24
C SER A 165 14.44 12.52 -11.43
N SER A 166 13.54 11.71 -10.87
CA SER A 166 13.64 10.25 -10.88
C SER A 166 12.60 9.59 -11.77
N CYS A 167 11.45 10.24 -12.00
CA CYS A 167 10.31 9.68 -12.70
C CYS A 167 9.91 10.52 -13.92
N ASN A 168 9.72 9.83 -15.05
CA ASN A 168 9.15 10.38 -16.27
C ASN A 168 7.68 9.95 -16.39
N PRO A 169 6.71 10.89 -16.32
CA PRO A 169 5.30 10.56 -16.51
C PRO A 169 4.97 10.33 -17.99
N GLY A 170 4.14 9.32 -18.26
CA GLY A 170 3.62 8.98 -19.58
C GLY A 170 2.10 8.76 -19.55
N LYS A 171 1.53 8.50 -20.73
CA LYS A 171 0.13 8.09 -20.83
C LYS A 171 -0.05 6.72 -20.15
N PRO A 172 -1.14 6.51 -19.40
CA PRO A 172 -1.49 5.17 -18.97
C PRO A 172 -1.87 4.32 -20.20
N PRO A 173 -1.80 2.98 -20.11
CA PRO A 173 -2.39 2.12 -21.13
C PRO A 173 -3.91 2.34 -21.22
N SER A 174 -4.51 2.04 -22.38
CA SER A 174 -5.93 2.20 -22.65
C SER A 174 -6.45 1.11 -23.57
#